data_AF-A0AAU9V613-F1
#
_entry.id   AF-A0AAU9V613-F1
#
_cell.length_a   1.000
_cell.length_b   1.000
_cell.length_c   1.000
_cell.angle_alpha   90.00
_cell.angle_beta   90.00
_cell.angle_gamma   90.00
#
_symmetry.space_group_name_H-M   'P 1'
#
loop_
_entity.id
_entity.type
_entity.pdbx_description
1 polymer ?
#
loop_
_entity_poly.entity_id
_entity_poly.type
_entity_poly.pdbx_seq_one_letter_code
_entity_poly.pdbx_strand_id
1 'polypeptide(L)'
;MSGEGERVSRPNSLVLEAPAPEREPLRFDVQLVGAPPEVEQLVNNIKQVAEDFLYHWKTFPIVLPQSRFTGPGNRPSDIIVAPPCDELEAAALDAGIEPHPLSPKQLHSIREKG
;
A
#
# COMPACT_ATOMS: atom_id res chain seq x y z
N MET A 1 -9.96 -8.00 -41.95
CA MET A 1 -9.31 -9.06 -41.15
C MET A 1 -9.64 -8.74 -39.71
N SER A 2 -10.58 -9.50 -39.16
CA SER A 2 -11.16 -9.29 -37.84
C SER A 2 -10.11 -9.55 -36.76
N GLY A 3 -10.11 -8.70 -35.74
CA GLY A 3 -9.28 -8.86 -34.56
C GLY A 3 -9.76 -10.01 -33.69
N GLU A 4 -8.83 -10.57 -32.94
CA GLU A 4 -9.08 -11.16 -31.63
C GLU A 4 -7.77 -11.06 -30.87
N GLY A 5 -7.71 -10.05 -29.99
CA GLY A 5 -6.64 -9.95 -29.00
C GLY A 5 -6.71 -11.19 -28.12
N GLU A 6 -5.60 -11.90 -28.07
CA GLU A 6 -5.38 -13.08 -27.25
C GLU A 6 -5.70 -12.74 -25.80
N ARG A 7 -6.95 -13.01 -25.39
CA ARG A 7 -7.34 -12.93 -23.99
C ARG A 7 -6.64 -14.08 -23.30
N VAL A 8 -5.45 -13.78 -22.77
CA VAL A 8 -4.76 -14.59 -21.78
C VAL A 8 -5.78 -14.88 -20.69
N SER A 9 -6.37 -16.06 -20.76
CA SER A 9 -7.27 -16.58 -19.74
C SER A 9 -6.47 -16.58 -18.46
N ARG A 10 -6.78 -15.62 -17.57
CA ARG A 10 -6.21 -15.58 -16.23
C ARG A 10 -6.46 -16.96 -15.64
N PRO A 11 -5.42 -17.76 -15.34
CA PRO A 11 -5.63 -19.07 -14.77
C PRO A 11 -6.40 -18.85 -13.48
N ASN A 12 -7.56 -19.50 -13.37
CA ASN A 12 -8.38 -19.53 -12.17
C ASN A 12 -7.45 -19.72 -10.98
N SER A 13 -7.36 -18.68 -10.15
CA SER A 13 -6.63 -18.69 -8.90
C SER A 13 -7.22 -19.83 -8.07
N LEU A 14 -6.53 -20.97 -8.06
CA LEU A 14 -6.85 -22.07 -7.18
C LEU A 14 -6.86 -21.48 -5.78
N VAL A 15 -8.05 -21.40 -5.21
CA VAL A 15 -8.33 -20.98 -3.85
C VAL A 15 -7.54 -21.96 -2.97
N LEU A 16 -6.30 -21.61 -2.64
CA LEU A 16 -5.70 -22.12 -1.43
C LEU A 16 -6.68 -21.68 -0.34
N GLU A 17 -7.18 -22.65 0.41
CA GLU A 17 -7.94 -22.44 1.63
C GLU A 17 -6.98 -21.79 2.64
N ALA A 18 -6.69 -20.51 2.40
CA ALA A 18 -5.85 -19.71 3.25
C ALA A 18 -6.65 -19.51 4.56
N PRO A 19 -6.03 -19.75 5.72
CA PRO A 19 -6.72 -19.54 6.99
C PRO A 19 -7.29 -18.13 7.01
N ALA A 20 -8.56 -18.02 7.39
CA ALA A 20 -9.22 -16.74 7.49
C ALA A 20 -8.39 -15.82 8.41
N PRO A 21 -8.27 -14.53 8.08
CA PRO A 21 -7.42 -13.63 8.83
C PRO A 21 -7.84 -13.54 10.30
N GLU A 22 -6.92 -13.88 11.20
CA GLU A 22 -7.17 -13.88 12.65
C GLU A 22 -6.76 -12.54 13.26
N ARG A 23 -7.70 -11.90 13.97
CA ARG A 23 -7.48 -10.64 14.70
C ARG A 23 -7.30 -10.94 16.19
N GLU A 24 -6.34 -10.28 16.82
CA GLU A 24 -6.08 -10.39 18.26
C GLU A 24 -6.12 -9.00 18.92
N PRO A 25 -6.72 -8.85 20.11
CA PRO A 25 -6.80 -7.57 20.82
C PRO A 25 -5.42 -7.00 21.15
N LEU A 26 -5.24 -5.69 21.02
CA LEU A 26 -4.02 -5.03 21.47
C LEU A 26 -4.03 -4.82 22.99
N ARG A 27 -2.90 -5.02 23.64
CA ARG A 27 -2.67 -4.72 25.06
C ARG A 27 -1.53 -3.73 25.19
N PHE A 28 -1.74 -2.66 25.95
CA PHE A 28 -0.75 -1.61 26.14
C PHE A 28 -0.21 -1.67 27.57
N ASP A 29 1.08 -1.98 27.71
CA ASP A 29 1.77 -1.80 28.98
C ASP A 29 2.31 -0.37 29.05
N VAL A 30 1.65 0.48 29.83
CA VAL A 30 1.95 1.91 29.91
C VAL A 30 2.51 2.23 31.28
N GLN A 31 3.78 2.64 31.32
CA GLN A 31 4.46 3.03 32.56
C GLN A 31 4.31 4.54 32.76
N LEU A 32 3.57 4.91 33.80
CA LEU A 32 3.23 6.31 34.12
C LEU A 32 4.02 6.86 35.32
N VAL A 33 5.15 6.23 35.67
CA VAL A 33 5.91 6.57 36.87
C VAL A 33 6.34 8.05 36.84
N GLY A 34 5.81 8.83 37.80
CA GLY A 34 6.13 10.25 37.96
C GLY A 34 5.28 11.20 37.11
N ALA A 35 4.26 10.71 36.42
CA ALA A 35 3.35 11.58 35.68
C ALA A 35 2.37 12.32 36.62
N PRO A 36 1.96 13.55 36.29
CA PRO A 36 0.88 14.21 37.00
C PRO A 36 -0.42 13.40 36.91
N PRO A 37 -1.29 13.43 37.95
CA PRO A 37 -2.50 12.60 38.02
C PRO A 37 -3.47 12.84 36.85
N GLU A 38 -3.50 14.06 36.33
CA GLU A 38 -4.30 14.45 35.16
C GLU A 38 -3.85 13.70 33.88
N VAL A 39 -2.54 13.53 33.72
CA VAL A 39 -1.94 12.81 32.60
C VAL A 39 -2.15 11.31 32.75
N GLU A 40 -2.00 10.79 33.97
CA GLU A 40 -2.27 9.37 34.25
C GLU A 40 -3.71 9.00 33.89
N GLN A 41 -4.67 9.83 34.31
CA GLN A 41 -6.08 9.60 34.04
C GLN A 41 -6.38 9.65 32.54
N LEU A 42 -5.83 10.65 31.83
CA LEU A 42 -6.00 10.77 30.39
C LEU A 42 -5.44 9.54 29.65
N VAL A 43 -4.22 9.12 29.98
CA VAL A 43 -3.57 7.98 29.32
C VAL A 43 -4.31 6.68 29.61
N ASN A 44 -4.85 6.50 30.81
CA ASN A 44 -5.67 5.33 31.13
C ASN A 44 -6.99 5.31 30.34
N ASN A 45 -7.65 6.45 30.17
CA ASN A 45 -8.86 6.55 29.34
C ASN A 45 -8.57 6.21 27.88
N ILE A 46 -7.47 6.74 27.33
CA ILE A 46 -7.03 6.43 25.95
C ILE A 46 -6.70 4.95 25.83
N LYS A 47 -5.96 4.38 26.80
CA LYS A 47 -5.62 2.96 26.84
C LYS A 47 -6.89 2.09 26.80
N GLN A 48 -7.89 2.41 27.62
CA GLN A 48 -9.13 1.63 27.67
C GLN A 48 -9.82 1.60 26.30
N VAL A 49 -10.02 2.76 25.68
CA VAL A 49 -10.63 2.85 24.35
C VAL A 49 -9.75 2.17 23.29
N ALA A 50 -8.43 2.29 23.40
CA ALA A 50 -7.52 1.67 22.47
C ALA A 50 -7.57 0.13 22.55
N GLU A 51 -7.62 -0.47 23.73
CA GLU A 51 -7.70 -1.93 23.89
C GLU A 51 -9.07 -2.50 23.47
N ASP A 52 -10.15 -1.72 23.61
CA ASP A 52 -11.50 -2.14 23.20
C ASP A 52 -11.68 -2.14 21.68
N PHE A 53 -10.97 -1.25 20.96
CA PHE A 53 -11.20 -1.01 19.53
C PHE A 53 -10.04 -1.44 18.63
N LEU A 54 -8.80 -1.36 19.11
CA LEU A 54 -7.62 -1.68 18.31
C LEU A 54 -7.27 -3.16 18.44
N TYR A 55 -6.75 -3.70 17.34
CA TYR A 55 -6.34 -5.08 17.21
C TYR A 55 -5.08 -5.13 16.35
N HIS A 56 -4.31 -6.20 16.48
CA HIS A 56 -3.29 -6.55 15.51
C HIS A 56 -3.70 -7.82 14.77
N TRP A 57 -3.13 -8.01 13.58
CA TRP A 57 -3.23 -9.27 12.88
C TRP A 57 -2.36 -10.29 13.61
N LYS A 58 -2.97 -11.37 14.10
CA LYS A 58 -2.20 -12.52 14.61
C LYS A 58 -1.46 -13.21 13.47
N THR A 59 -2.15 -13.35 12.34
CA THR A 59 -1.60 -13.84 11.09
C THR A 59 -1.95 -12.84 9.99
N PHE A 60 -0.93 -12.24 9.38
CA PHE A 60 -1.14 -11.28 8.29
C PHE A 60 -1.56 -12.05 7.02
N PRO A 61 -2.74 -11.76 6.44
CA PRO A 61 -3.28 -12.57 5.34
C PRO A 61 -2.62 -12.20 4.01
N ILE A 62 -1.38 -12.61 3.82
CA ILE A 62 -0.76 -12.54 2.50
C ILE A 62 -1.06 -13.86 1.78
N VAL A 63 -1.92 -13.79 0.79
CA VAL A 63 -2.05 -14.86 -0.19
C VAL A 63 -0.92 -14.68 -1.19
N LEU A 64 0.16 -15.43 -1.00
CA LEU A 64 1.22 -15.50 -2.00
C LEU A 64 0.71 -16.31 -3.20
N PRO A 65 0.94 -15.85 -4.43
CA PRO A 65 0.69 -16.67 -5.62
C PRO A 65 1.41 -18.02 -5.46
N GLN A 66 0.81 -19.10 -5.99
CA GLN A 66 1.45 -20.42 -6.01
C GLN A 66 2.82 -20.29 -6.66
N SER A 67 3.84 -20.39 -5.83
CA SER A 67 5.20 -20.10 -6.19
C SER A 67 5.70 -21.12 -7.21
N ARG A 68 6.20 -20.66 -8.36
CA ARG A 68 7.25 -21.40 -9.12
C ARG A 68 8.58 -21.47 -8.33
N PHE A 69 8.56 -20.93 -7.11
CA PHE A 69 9.69 -20.56 -6.27
C PHE A 69 9.95 -21.54 -5.11
N THR A 70 9.41 -22.76 -5.14
CA THR A 70 9.71 -23.81 -4.14
C THR A 70 11.07 -24.51 -4.38
N GLY A 71 11.84 -24.04 -5.37
CA GLY A 71 13.22 -24.51 -5.60
C GLY A 71 14.25 -23.86 -4.65
N PRO A 72 15.39 -24.51 -4.41
CA PRO A 72 16.51 -23.90 -3.70
C PRO A 72 17.03 -22.68 -4.49
N GLY A 73 17.03 -21.50 -3.88
CA GLY A 73 17.57 -20.26 -4.48
C GLY A 73 16.57 -19.13 -4.69
N ASN A 74 15.29 -19.33 -4.43
CA ASN A 74 14.29 -18.28 -4.64
C ASN A 74 14.26 -17.28 -3.48
N ARG A 75 14.16 -15.99 -3.83
CA ARG A 75 14.11 -14.88 -2.88
C ARG A 75 12.70 -14.28 -2.84
N PRO A 76 12.22 -13.82 -1.67
CA PRO A 76 10.92 -13.14 -1.57
C PRO A 76 10.78 -11.91 -2.50
N SER A 77 11.91 -11.28 -2.84
CA SER A 77 11.97 -10.17 -3.80
C SER A 77 11.47 -10.53 -5.20
N ASP A 78 11.53 -11.81 -5.58
CA ASP A 78 11.18 -12.29 -6.92
C ASP A 78 9.66 -12.23 -7.18
N ILE A 79 8.88 -11.98 -6.13
CA ILE A 79 7.42 -11.79 -6.16
C ILE A 79 7.06 -10.35 -6.55
N ILE A 80 7.95 -9.39 -6.32
CA ILE A 80 7.74 -7.97 -6.63
C ILE A 80 8.21 -7.74 -8.06
N VAL A 81 7.33 -8.01 -9.02
CA VAL A 81 7.56 -7.66 -10.42
C VAL A 81 7.17 -6.19 -10.60
N ALA A 82 8.16 -5.33 -10.82
CA ALA A 82 7.89 -3.95 -11.20
C ALA A 82 7.08 -3.94 -12.52
N PRO A 83 6.03 -3.11 -12.63
CA PRO A 83 5.32 -2.95 -13.89
C PRO A 83 6.28 -2.43 -14.96
N PRO A 84 6.10 -2.79 -16.24
CA PRO A 84 6.87 -2.21 -17.32
C PRO A 84 6.62 -0.70 -17.36
N CYS A 85 7.69 0.10 -17.36
CA CYS A 85 7.59 1.57 -17.37
C CYS A 85 6.87 2.14 -18.60
N ASP A 86 6.70 1.33 -19.65
CA ASP A 86 6.07 1.74 -20.92
C ASP A 86 4.61 2.19 -20.75
N GLU A 87 3.88 1.70 -19.73
CA GLU A 87 2.52 2.19 -19.43
C GLU A 87 2.51 3.63 -18.92
N LEU A 88 3.56 4.07 -18.19
CA LEU A 88 3.67 5.45 -17.72
C LEU A 88 3.99 6.41 -18.86
N GLU A 89 4.82 5.99 -19.82
CA GLU A 89 5.08 6.76 -21.04
C GLU A 89 3.80 6.87 -21.89
N ALA A 90 3.04 5.78 -22.05
CA ALA A 90 1.77 5.82 -22.77
C ALA A 90 0.74 6.76 -22.09
N ALA A 91 0.64 6.76 -20.76
CA ALA A 91 -0.21 7.67 -20.01
C ALA A 91 0.28 9.14 -20.07
N ALA A 92 1.60 9.35 -20.12
CA ALA A 92 2.19 10.68 -20.32
C ALA A 92 1.93 11.22 -21.74
N LEU A 93 1.83 10.34 -22.73
CA LEU A 93 1.52 10.67 -24.12
C LEU A 93 0.01 10.82 -24.39
N ASP A 94 -0.85 10.19 -23.59
CA ASP A 94 -2.33 10.29 -23.69
C ASP A 94 -2.91 11.49 -22.91
N ALA A 95 -2.11 12.16 -22.08
CA ALA A 95 -2.43 13.52 -21.69
C ALA A 95 -2.27 14.39 -22.95
N GLY A 96 -3.33 14.51 -23.76
CA GLY A 96 -3.38 15.14 -25.08
C GLY A 96 -3.03 16.64 -25.16
N ILE A 97 -2.18 17.12 -24.26
CA ILE A 97 -1.61 18.44 -24.18
C ILE A 97 -0.09 18.24 -24.23
N GLU A 98 0.50 18.38 -25.42
CA GLU A 98 1.93 18.68 -25.55
C GLU A 98 2.29 19.78 -24.53
N PRO A 99 3.32 19.59 -23.68
CA PRO A 99 3.66 20.56 -22.66
C PRO A 99 3.99 21.90 -23.33
N HIS A 100 3.09 22.88 -23.22
CA HIS A 100 3.26 24.18 -23.86
C HIS A 100 4.29 25.00 -23.07
N PRO A 101 5.36 25.52 -23.71
CA PRO A 101 6.31 26.37 -23.03
C PRO A 101 5.62 27.63 -22.49
N LEU A 102 5.97 28.01 -21.26
CA LEU A 102 5.40 29.20 -20.62
C LEU A 102 5.80 30.46 -21.41
N SER A 103 4.84 31.36 -21.62
CA SER A 103 5.11 32.65 -22.26
C SER A 103 6.02 33.53 -21.39
N PRO A 104 6.74 34.51 -21.98
CA PRO A 104 7.59 35.43 -21.21
C PRO A 104 6.85 36.16 -20.08
N LYS A 105 5.55 36.43 -20.27
CA LYS A 105 4.70 37.06 -19.24
C LYS A 105 4.43 36.14 -18.05
N GLN A 106 4.18 34.85 -18.31
CA GLN A 106 3.97 33.84 -17.26
C GLN A 106 5.27 33.62 -16.48
N LEU A 107 6.41 33.51 -17.18
CA LEU A 107 7.72 33.42 -16.55
C LEU A 107 8.02 34.62 -15.66
N HIS A 108 7.70 35.83 -16.13
CA HIS A 108 7.86 37.03 -15.33
C HIS A 108 6.94 37.04 -14.10
N SER A 109 5.67 36.62 -14.25
CA SER A 109 4.74 36.55 -13.11
C SER A 109 5.14 35.52 -12.07
N ILE A 110 5.70 34.37 -12.47
CA ILE A 110 6.24 33.36 -11.54
C ILE A 110 7.44 33.95 -10.79
N ARG A 111 8.34 34.62 -11.51
CA ARG A 111 9.52 35.25 -10.90
C ARG A 111 9.17 36.28 -9.81
N GLU A 112 8.10 37.04 -10.01
CA GLU A 112 7.67 38.08 -9.05
C GLU A 112 6.84 37.53 -7.90
N LYS A 113 6.09 36.43 -8.08
CA LYS A 113 5.06 35.98 -7.14
C LYS A 113 5.32 34.67 -6.40
N GLY A 114 6.21 33.81 -6.92
CA GLY A 114 6.44 32.46 -6.35
C GLY A 114 5.26 31.53 -6.59
#